data_AF-A0A2N5NB65-F1
#
_entry.id   AF-A0A2N5NB65-F1
#
_cell.length_a   1.000
_cell.length_b   1.000
_cell.length_c   1.000
_cell.angle_alpha   90.00
_cell.angle_beta   90.00
_cell.angle_gamma   90.00
#
_symmetry.space_group_name_H-M   'P 1'
#
loop_
_entity.id
_entity.type
_entity.pdbx_description
1 polymer ?
#
loop_
_entity_poly.entity_id
_entity_poly.type
_entity_poly.pdbx_seq_one_letter_code
_entity_poly.pdbx_strand_id
1 'polypeptide(L)'
;MQLEKVVAYHKALADPTRIRMLILLADGERNGLELAERLSLAPATITHHAAKLREAGLVGERREKNAIYFSLNEYFLRDGADAAMELILRSRAGARREERGMDEQREFEEQARREELEKYRSGVLRSFFDREGRLKNIPAQLKKKLVVLEHLAQKLEPGRKYPEKDINAFIREFHPDFATLRREFIMQQYLFREKEIYELNPAEMWPRWAELS
;
A
#
# COMPACT_ATOMS: atom_id res chain seq x y z
N MET A 1 -4.62 9.10 -5.23
CA MET A 1 -3.60 8.38 -6.02
C MET A 1 -3.01 9.34 -7.06
N GLN A 2 -1.69 9.33 -7.36
CA GLN A 2 -1.08 10.16 -8.43
C GLN A 2 -1.64 9.75 -9.81
N LEU A 3 -1.71 10.67 -10.79
CA LEU A 3 -2.29 10.42 -12.12
C LEU A 3 -1.61 9.23 -12.82
N GLU A 4 -0.30 9.10 -12.70
CA GLU A 4 0.51 8.03 -13.26
C GLU A 4 0.10 6.65 -12.73
N LYS A 5 -0.27 6.57 -11.45
CA LYS A 5 -0.75 5.33 -10.81
C LYS A 5 -2.14 4.96 -11.31
N VAL A 6 -3.03 5.94 -11.50
CA VAL A 6 -4.35 5.69 -12.12
C VAL A 6 -4.17 5.20 -13.56
N VAL A 7 -3.24 5.79 -14.30
CA VAL A 7 -2.89 5.34 -15.65
C VAL A 7 -2.31 3.91 -15.63
N ALA A 8 -1.41 3.60 -14.70
CA ALA A 8 -0.84 2.24 -14.56
C ALA A 8 -1.90 1.19 -14.23
N TYR A 9 -2.82 1.48 -13.32
CA TYR A 9 -4.00 0.65 -13.01
C TYR A 9 -4.83 0.38 -14.28
N HIS A 10 -5.18 1.43 -15.04
CA HIS A 10 -5.97 1.27 -16.26
C HIS A 10 -5.20 0.52 -17.35
N LYS A 11 -3.89 0.75 -17.51
CA LYS A 11 -3.05 -0.04 -18.42
C LYS A 11 -3.01 -1.52 -18.04
N ALA A 12 -2.95 -1.83 -16.75
CA ALA A 12 -3.01 -3.21 -16.27
C ALA A 12 -4.38 -3.85 -16.53
N LEU A 13 -5.48 -3.09 -16.47
CA LEU A 13 -6.82 -3.59 -16.79
C LEU A 13 -7.17 -3.59 -18.29
N ALA A 14 -6.47 -2.81 -19.11
CA ALA A 14 -6.71 -2.68 -20.56
C ALA A 14 -6.18 -3.87 -21.37
N ASP A 15 -6.42 -5.09 -20.88
CA ASP A 15 -6.09 -6.35 -21.55
C ASP A 15 -7.07 -7.44 -21.13
N PRO A 16 -7.72 -8.11 -22.09
CA PRO A 16 -8.78 -9.07 -21.80
C PRO A 16 -8.27 -10.31 -21.06
N THR A 17 -7.02 -10.73 -21.27
CA THR A 17 -6.44 -11.87 -20.55
C THR A 17 -6.20 -11.53 -19.09
N ARG A 18 -5.71 -10.32 -18.81
CA ARG A 18 -5.52 -9.83 -17.43
C ARG A 18 -6.84 -9.73 -16.68
N ILE A 19 -7.89 -9.23 -17.32
CA ILE A 19 -9.24 -9.22 -16.73
C ILE A 19 -9.74 -10.64 -16.44
N ARG A 20 -9.58 -11.58 -17.38
CA ARG A 20 -9.96 -12.99 -17.17
C ARG A 20 -9.19 -13.64 -16.03
N MET A 21 -7.88 -13.36 -15.89
CA MET A 21 -7.09 -13.78 -14.73
C MET A 21 -7.70 -13.25 -13.43
N LEU A 22 -7.99 -11.95 -13.34
CA LEU A 22 -8.56 -11.35 -12.13
C LEU A 22 -9.93 -11.96 -11.78
N ILE A 23 -10.77 -12.25 -12.78
CA ILE A 23 -12.06 -12.95 -12.57
C ILE A 23 -11.83 -14.33 -11.96
N LEU A 24 -10.90 -15.12 -12.51
CA LEU A 24 -10.59 -16.44 -11.95
C LEU A 24 -10.04 -16.37 -10.53
N LEU A 25 -9.29 -15.32 -10.21
CA LEU A 25 -8.71 -15.09 -8.88
C LEU A 25 -9.72 -14.53 -7.87
N ALA A 26 -10.84 -13.95 -8.33
CA ALA A 26 -11.94 -13.54 -7.47
C ALA A 26 -12.63 -14.76 -6.83
N ASP A 27 -12.60 -15.92 -7.49
CA ASP A 27 -13.11 -17.19 -6.95
C ASP A 27 -12.14 -17.87 -5.96
N GLY A 28 -10.94 -17.32 -5.76
CA GLY A 28 -9.93 -17.84 -4.85
C GLY A 28 -8.51 -17.88 -5.42
N GLU A 29 -7.56 -18.20 -4.55
CA GLU A 29 -6.14 -18.31 -4.90
C GLU A 29 -5.90 -19.45 -5.91
N ARG A 30 -5.09 -19.20 -6.95
CA ARG A 30 -4.75 -20.20 -7.98
C ARG A 30 -3.28 -20.19 -8.31
N ASN A 31 -2.74 -21.35 -8.69
CA ASN A 31 -1.35 -21.42 -9.15
C ASN A 31 -1.20 -21.06 -10.63
N GLY A 32 0.02 -20.71 -11.03
CA GLY A 32 0.31 -20.29 -12.42
C GLY A 32 0.03 -21.33 -13.50
N LEU A 33 0.18 -22.63 -13.21
CA LEU A 33 -0.13 -23.70 -14.16
C LEU A 33 -1.64 -23.86 -14.35
N GLU A 34 -2.42 -23.79 -13.27
CA GLU A 34 -3.88 -23.84 -13.33
C GLU A 34 -4.45 -22.65 -14.14
N LEU A 35 -3.91 -21.45 -13.92
CA LEU A 35 -4.30 -20.27 -14.70
C LEU A 35 -3.94 -20.42 -16.18
N ALA A 36 -2.78 -21.01 -16.49
CA ALA A 36 -2.35 -21.29 -17.86
C ALA A 36 -3.32 -22.25 -18.56
N GLU A 37 -3.70 -23.34 -17.87
CA GLU A 37 -4.67 -24.31 -18.38
C GLU A 37 -6.05 -23.69 -18.62
N ARG A 38 -6.63 -23.04 -17.60
CA ARG A 38 -7.97 -22.44 -17.67
C ARG A 38 -8.09 -21.35 -18.74
N LEU A 39 -7.00 -20.61 -18.98
CA LEU A 39 -6.97 -19.56 -19.99
C LEU A 39 -6.46 -20.05 -21.35
N SER A 40 -6.04 -21.31 -21.45
CA SER A 40 -5.45 -21.90 -22.66
C SER A 40 -4.23 -21.11 -23.16
N LEU A 41 -3.32 -20.78 -22.23
CA LEU A 41 -2.11 -20.00 -22.48
C LEU A 41 -0.87 -20.74 -22.01
N ALA A 42 0.31 -20.32 -22.53
CA ALA A 42 1.57 -20.81 -22.02
C ALA A 42 1.86 -20.26 -20.60
N PRO A 43 2.53 -21.03 -19.72
CA PRO A 43 2.90 -20.54 -18.37
C PRO A 43 3.72 -19.25 -18.39
N ALA A 44 4.60 -19.07 -19.38
CA ALA A 44 5.37 -17.83 -19.55
C ALA A 44 4.48 -16.60 -19.78
N THR A 45 3.37 -16.77 -20.52
CA THR A 45 2.38 -15.71 -20.75
C THR A 45 1.64 -15.35 -19.47
N ILE A 46 1.31 -16.34 -18.63
CA ILE A 46 0.74 -16.08 -17.30
C ILE A 46 1.72 -15.31 -16.43
N THR A 47 3.00 -15.70 -16.38
CA THR A 47 4.02 -14.96 -15.62
C THR A 47 4.14 -13.52 -16.09
N HIS A 48 4.11 -13.30 -17.41
CA HIS A 48 4.14 -11.94 -17.97
C HIS A 48 2.94 -11.10 -17.53
N HIS A 49 1.72 -11.65 -17.62
CA HIS A 49 0.50 -10.95 -17.18
C HIS A 49 0.46 -10.72 -15.67
N ALA A 50 0.86 -11.72 -14.87
CA ALA A 50 0.95 -11.62 -13.42
C ALA A 50 1.93 -10.52 -13.00
N ALA A 51 3.08 -10.39 -13.69
CA ALA A 51 4.03 -9.31 -13.42
C ALA A 51 3.40 -7.92 -13.61
N LYS A 52 2.62 -7.71 -14.67
CA LYS A 52 1.93 -6.44 -14.93
C LYS A 52 0.81 -6.15 -13.93
N LEU A 53 0.06 -7.16 -13.54
CA LEU A 53 -0.97 -7.02 -12.50
C LEU A 53 -0.34 -6.73 -11.13
N ARG A 54 0.80 -7.35 -10.82
CA ARG A 54 1.56 -7.14 -9.59
C ARG A 54 2.19 -5.75 -9.53
N GLU A 55 2.76 -5.27 -10.63
CA GLU A 55 3.25 -3.88 -10.78
C GLU A 55 2.13 -2.85 -10.46
N ALA A 56 0.88 -3.17 -10.80
CA ALA A 56 -0.29 -2.34 -10.50
C ALA A 56 -0.95 -2.65 -9.15
N GLY A 57 -0.38 -3.55 -8.33
CA GLY A 57 -0.90 -3.93 -7.02
C GLY A 57 -2.17 -4.79 -7.03
N LEU A 58 -2.62 -5.25 -8.20
CA LEU A 58 -3.91 -5.95 -8.38
C LEU A 58 -3.89 -7.42 -7.97
N VAL A 59 -2.70 -8.02 -7.84
CA VAL A 59 -2.53 -9.41 -7.40
C VAL A 59 -1.44 -9.53 -6.34
N GLY A 60 -1.66 -10.42 -5.37
CA GLY A 60 -0.64 -10.92 -4.48
C GLY A 60 0.02 -12.18 -5.04
N GLU A 61 1.21 -12.51 -4.54
CA GLU A 61 1.88 -13.78 -4.84
C GLU A 61 2.37 -14.46 -3.57
N ARG A 62 2.23 -15.78 -3.52
CA ARG A 62 2.73 -16.64 -2.45
C ARG A 62 3.43 -17.84 -3.06
N ARG A 63 4.58 -18.21 -2.50
CA ARG A 63 5.29 -19.43 -2.91
C ARG A 63 4.98 -20.56 -1.95
N GLU A 64 4.56 -21.69 -2.49
CA GLU A 64 4.37 -22.92 -1.73
C GLU A 64 5.04 -24.08 -2.48
N LYS A 65 6.04 -24.68 -1.83
CA LYS A 65 6.92 -25.68 -2.44
C LYS A 65 7.51 -25.15 -3.75
N ASN A 66 7.19 -25.79 -4.87
CA ASN A 66 7.70 -25.44 -6.20
C ASN A 66 6.70 -24.65 -7.05
N ALA A 67 5.58 -24.20 -6.46
CA ALA A 67 4.52 -23.48 -7.17
C ALA A 67 4.35 -22.05 -6.66
N ILE A 68 4.02 -21.14 -7.59
CA ILE A 68 3.62 -19.77 -7.29
C ILE A 68 2.10 -19.71 -7.36
N TYR A 69 1.50 -19.23 -6.29
CA TYR A 69 0.09 -18.99 -6.14
C TYR A 69 -0.17 -17.49 -6.22
N PHE A 70 -1.24 -17.12 -6.92
CA PHE A 70 -1.69 -15.76 -7.10
C PHE A 70 -3.04 -15.58 -6.42
N SER A 71 -3.24 -14.43 -5.80
CA SER A 71 -4.50 -14.04 -5.16
C SER A 71 -4.92 -12.66 -5.64
N LEU A 72 -6.23 -12.43 -5.71
CA LEU A 72 -6.76 -11.11 -6.02
C LEU A 72 -6.50 -10.15 -4.84
N ASN A 73 -6.07 -8.93 -5.16
CA ASN A 73 -5.99 -7.86 -4.18
C ASN A 73 -7.23 -6.96 -4.27
N GLU A 74 -8.31 -7.35 -3.58
CA GLU A 74 -9.60 -6.66 -3.64
C GLU A 74 -9.53 -5.18 -3.20
N TYR A 75 -8.70 -4.88 -2.20
CA TYR A 75 -8.54 -3.51 -1.71
C TYR A 75 -8.01 -2.60 -2.81
N PHE A 76 -6.91 -2.97 -3.46
CA PHE A 76 -6.31 -2.17 -4.53
C PHE A 76 -7.14 -2.16 -5.81
N LEU A 77 -7.90 -3.24 -6.08
CA LEU A 77 -8.85 -3.25 -7.19
C LEU A 77 -9.92 -2.16 -7.02
N ARG A 78 -10.50 -2.04 -5.81
CA ARG A 78 -11.52 -1.03 -5.49
C ARG A 78 -10.94 0.38 -5.42
N ASP A 79 -9.84 0.56 -4.68
CA ASP A 79 -9.17 1.85 -4.54
C ASP A 79 -8.79 2.47 -5.89
N GLY A 80 -8.24 1.67 -6.82
CA GLY A 80 -7.87 2.17 -8.14
C GLY A 80 -9.06 2.61 -9.00
N ALA A 81 -10.22 1.95 -8.87
CA ALA A 81 -11.45 2.35 -9.55
C ALA A 81 -12.00 3.67 -8.98
N ASP A 82 -12.09 3.76 -7.64
CA ASP A 82 -12.59 4.94 -6.94
C ASP A 82 -11.69 6.15 -7.18
N ALA A 83 -10.36 5.97 -7.13
CA ALA A 83 -9.39 7.03 -7.37
C ALA A 83 -9.50 7.64 -8.77
N ALA A 84 -9.79 6.83 -9.80
CA ALA A 84 -9.96 7.33 -11.16
C ALA A 84 -11.25 8.13 -11.30
N MET A 85 -12.35 7.62 -10.74
CA MET A 85 -13.62 8.32 -10.69
C MET A 85 -13.47 9.65 -9.94
N GLU A 86 -12.80 9.64 -8.79
CA GLU A 86 -12.55 10.83 -8.00
C GLU A 86 -11.74 11.87 -8.77
N LEU A 87 -10.66 11.48 -9.46
CA LEU A 87 -9.86 12.42 -10.26
C LEU A 87 -10.66 13.04 -11.42
N ILE A 88 -11.45 12.23 -12.14
CA ILE A 88 -12.26 12.70 -13.27
C ILE A 88 -13.38 13.63 -12.78
N LEU A 89 -14.08 13.24 -11.71
CA LEU A 89 -15.18 14.01 -11.15
C LEU A 89 -14.72 15.21 -10.30
N ARG A 90 -13.47 15.22 -9.80
CA ARG A 90 -12.84 16.42 -9.24
C ARG A 90 -12.78 17.55 -10.26
N SER A 91 -12.68 17.25 -11.57
CA SER A 91 -12.79 18.29 -12.61
C SER A 91 -14.20 18.93 -12.65
N ARG A 92 -15.25 18.16 -12.31
CA ARG A 92 -16.61 18.70 -12.11
C ARG A 92 -16.80 19.38 -10.76
N ALA A 93 -16.15 18.89 -9.70
CA ALA A 93 -16.22 19.48 -8.37
C ALA A 93 -15.43 20.79 -8.29
N GLY A 94 -14.30 20.92 -8.99
CA GLY A 94 -13.55 22.17 -9.15
C GLY A 94 -14.33 23.23 -9.93
N ALA A 95 -15.01 22.82 -11.01
CA ALA A 95 -15.86 23.73 -11.80
C ALA A 95 -17.18 24.11 -11.11
N ARG A 96 -17.68 23.33 -10.15
CA ARG A 96 -18.84 23.69 -9.29
C ARG A 96 -18.44 24.35 -7.97
N ARG A 97 -17.17 24.30 -7.55
CA ARG A 97 -16.69 24.88 -6.29
C ARG A 97 -16.64 26.41 -6.32
N GLU A 98 -16.60 27.03 -7.49
CA GLU A 98 -16.68 28.48 -7.60
C GLU A 98 -18.12 29.02 -7.46
N GLU A 99 -19.13 28.15 -7.45
CA GLU A 99 -20.53 28.55 -7.27
C GLU A 99 -21.22 27.75 -6.15
N ARG A 100 -21.32 28.39 -4.97
CA ARG A 100 -22.39 28.23 -3.95
C ARG A 100 -22.13 27.30 -2.74
N GLY A 101 -21.42 27.83 -1.75
CA GLY A 101 -21.98 28.07 -0.40
C GLY A 101 -22.49 26.88 0.43
N MET A 102 -21.66 25.86 0.68
CA MET A 102 -21.92 24.79 1.67
C MET A 102 -20.64 24.46 2.49
N ASP A 103 -19.97 25.49 3.03
CA ASP A 103 -18.59 25.38 3.55
C ASP A 103 -18.49 25.07 5.05
N GLU A 104 -19.24 25.76 5.93
CA GLU A 104 -18.88 25.80 7.36
C GLU A 104 -19.08 24.47 8.12
N GLN A 105 -20.17 23.74 7.86
CA GLN A 105 -20.45 22.47 8.57
C GLN A 105 -19.49 21.34 8.16
N ARG A 106 -19.10 21.29 6.89
CA ARG A 106 -18.17 20.27 6.37
C ARG A 106 -16.74 20.56 6.81
N GLU A 107 -16.34 21.83 6.85
CA GLU A 107 -15.05 22.24 7.42
C GLU A 107 -14.97 21.89 8.91
N PHE A 108 -16.04 22.12 9.68
CA PHE A 108 -16.11 21.75 11.10
C PHE A 108 -15.99 20.23 11.32
N GLU A 109 -16.71 19.42 10.53
CA GLU A 109 -16.64 17.96 10.60
C GLU A 109 -15.27 17.43 10.16
N GLU A 110 -14.66 18.00 9.12
CA GLU A 110 -13.33 17.61 8.67
C GLU A 110 -12.25 17.99 9.69
N GLN A 111 -12.38 19.17 10.30
CA GLN A 111 -11.47 19.62 11.36
C GLN A 111 -11.59 18.74 12.61
N ALA A 112 -12.81 18.45 13.06
CA ALA A 112 -13.06 17.55 14.19
C ALA A 112 -12.46 16.14 13.93
N ARG A 113 -12.63 15.61 12.71
CA ARG A 113 -12.05 14.32 12.31
C ARG A 113 -10.53 14.34 12.32
N ARG A 114 -9.90 15.42 11.83
CA ARG A 114 -8.44 15.58 11.84
C ARG A 114 -7.91 15.63 13.28
N GLU A 115 -8.57 16.38 14.16
CA GLU A 115 -8.20 16.44 15.57
C GLU A 115 -8.31 15.08 16.26
N GLU A 116 -9.36 14.30 15.97
CA GLU A 116 -9.53 12.95 16.51
C GLU A 116 -8.40 12.01 16.04
N LEU A 117 -8.06 12.04 14.74
CA LEU A 117 -6.97 11.25 14.18
C LEU A 117 -5.61 11.64 14.78
N GLU A 118 -5.37 12.93 14.99
CA GLU A 118 -4.14 13.42 15.61
C GLU A 118 -4.04 13.00 17.09
N LYS A 119 -5.15 13.05 17.83
CA LYS A 119 -5.24 12.51 19.20
C LYS A 119 -4.93 11.02 19.23
N TYR A 120 -5.51 10.24 18.30
CA TYR A 120 -5.23 8.80 18.19
C TYR A 120 -3.76 8.54 17.90
N ARG A 121 -3.19 9.20 16.88
CA ARG A 121 -1.78 9.09 16.49
C ARG A 121 -0.87 9.39 17.67
N SER A 122 -1.08 10.52 18.33
CA SER A 122 -0.30 10.97 19.49
C SER A 122 -0.42 10.00 20.67
N GLY A 123 -1.62 9.46 20.90
CA GLY A 123 -1.86 8.44 21.93
C GLY A 123 -1.05 7.16 21.67
N VAL A 124 -1.08 6.66 20.43
CA VAL A 124 -0.29 5.48 20.03
C VAL A 124 1.20 5.73 20.21
N LEU A 125 1.73 6.85 19.70
CA LEU A 125 3.16 7.15 19.82
C LEU A 125 3.60 7.24 21.29
N ARG A 126 2.79 7.85 22.16
CA ARG A 126 3.07 7.93 23.60
C ARG A 126 3.07 6.56 24.29
N SER A 127 2.18 5.66 23.88
CA SER A 127 2.13 4.31 24.45
C SER A 127 3.37 3.49 24.07
N PHE A 128 3.77 3.53 22.80
CA PHE A 128 4.76 2.61 22.24
C PHE A 128 6.20 3.13 22.26
N PHE A 129 6.41 4.45 22.32
CA PHE A 129 7.76 5.03 22.44
C PHE A 129 8.10 5.40 23.88
N ASP A 130 9.37 5.28 24.25
CA ASP A 130 9.91 5.81 25.51
C ASP A 130 10.32 7.30 25.39
N ARG A 131 10.96 7.85 26.42
CA ARG A 131 11.34 9.28 26.45
C ARG A 131 12.53 9.56 25.54
N GLU A 132 13.33 8.54 25.28
CA GLU A 132 14.52 8.53 24.44
C GLU A 132 14.17 8.31 22.96
N GLY A 133 12.90 8.04 22.65
CA GLY A 133 12.39 7.87 21.30
C GLY A 133 12.59 6.44 20.75
N ARG A 134 12.85 5.46 21.60
CA ARG A 134 12.92 4.04 21.23
C ARG A 134 11.56 3.37 21.37
N LEU A 135 11.33 2.39 20.51
CA LEU A 135 10.12 1.59 20.51
C LEU A 135 10.22 0.54 21.63
N LYS A 136 9.23 0.49 22.53
CA LYS A 136 9.18 -0.49 23.63
C LYS A 136 8.87 -1.89 23.13
N ASN A 137 7.91 -1.99 22.21
CA ASN A 137 7.47 -3.22 21.57
C ASN A 137 6.78 -2.92 20.24
N ILE A 138 6.80 -3.89 19.32
CA ILE A 138 6.10 -3.77 18.03
C ILE A 138 4.60 -4.03 18.23
N PRO A 139 3.69 -3.12 17.85
CA PRO A 139 2.25 -3.34 18.03
C PRO A 139 1.74 -4.55 17.25
N ALA A 140 0.91 -5.38 17.88
CA ALA A 140 0.23 -6.50 17.21
C ALA A 140 -0.95 -6.05 16.34
N GLN A 141 -1.69 -5.01 16.76
CA GLN A 141 -2.83 -4.47 16.02
C GLN A 141 -2.37 -3.66 14.81
N LEU A 142 -2.94 -3.96 13.63
CA LEU A 142 -2.53 -3.35 12.35
C LEU A 142 -2.58 -1.82 12.39
N LYS A 143 -3.70 -1.22 12.80
CA LYS A 143 -3.87 0.25 12.84
C LYS A 143 -2.78 0.96 13.66
N LYS A 144 -2.44 0.42 14.83
CA LYS A 144 -1.36 0.95 15.69
C LYS A 144 0.03 0.70 15.08
N LYS A 145 0.22 -0.47 14.47
CA LYS A 145 1.47 -0.84 13.78
C LYS A 145 1.76 0.14 12.65
N LEU A 146 0.76 0.48 11.83
CA LEU A 146 0.91 1.44 10.73
C LEU A 146 1.27 2.83 11.25
N VAL A 147 0.67 3.30 12.34
CA VAL A 147 1.06 4.59 12.96
C VAL A 147 2.55 4.58 13.37
N VAL A 148 3.02 3.49 13.99
CA VAL A 148 4.42 3.36 14.40
C VAL A 148 5.35 3.30 13.18
N LEU A 149 5.02 2.49 12.17
CA LEU A 149 5.82 2.38 10.95
C LEU A 149 5.87 3.68 10.17
N GLU A 150 4.74 4.38 10.01
CA GLU A 150 4.70 5.70 9.38
C GLU A 150 5.60 6.69 10.11
N HIS A 151 5.55 6.74 11.44
CA HIS A 151 6.40 7.63 12.23
C HIS A 151 7.89 7.36 12.03
N LEU A 152 8.29 6.09 11.91
CA LEU A 152 9.68 5.72 11.62
C LEU A 152 10.05 6.01 10.16
N ALA A 153 9.18 5.68 9.20
CA ALA A 153 9.40 5.89 7.77
C ALA A 153 9.60 7.38 7.43
N GLN A 154 8.89 8.28 8.11
CA GLN A 154 9.05 9.74 7.97
C GLN A 154 10.46 10.25 8.32
N LYS A 155 11.29 9.45 9.00
CA LYS A 155 12.67 9.79 9.35
C LYS A 155 13.69 9.33 8.30
N LEU A 156 13.25 8.60 7.26
CA LEU A 156 14.08 8.21 6.14
C LEU A 156 14.04 9.28 5.05
N GLU A 157 15.17 9.52 4.39
CA GLU A 157 15.28 10.43 3.26
C GLU A 157 14.58 9.84 2.01
N PRO A 158 13.62 10.56 1.39
CA PRO A 158 12.99 10.15 0.14
C PRO A 158 13.98 10.04 -1.02
N GLY A 159 13.82 9.02 -1.87
CA GLY A 159 14.67 8.78 -3.05
C GLY A 159 16.08 8.27 -2.75
N ARG A 160 16.46 8.16 -1.46
CA ARG A 160 17.72 7.54 -1.05
C ARG A 160 17.60 6.02 -1.10
N LYS A 161 18.64 5.38 -1.64
CA LYS A 161 18.81 3.93 -1.66
C LYS A 161 19.63 3.50 -0.44
N TYR A 162 19.06 2.64 0.37
CA TYR A 162 19.64 2.11 1.60
C TYR A 162 20.03 0.65 1.40
N PRO A 163 21.32 0.30 1.40
CA PRO A 163 21.73 -1.08 1.56
C PRO A 163 21.14 -1.71 2.82
N GLU A 164 20.96 -3.02 2.83
CA GLU A 164 20.40 -3.76 3.97
C GLU A 164 21.13 -3.44 5.30
N LYS A 165 22.44 -3.22 5.24
CA LYS A 165 23.24 -2.83 6.42
C LYS A 165 22.81 -1.49 7.00
N ASP A 166 22.51 -0.51 6.16
CA ASP A 166 22.17 0.86 6.54
C ASP A 166 20.74 0.91 7.08
N ILE A 167 19.79 0.22 6.44
CA ILE A 167 18.43 0.16 6.97
C ILE A 167 18.40 -0.57 8.32
N ASN A 168 19.23 -1.59 8.51
CA ASN A 168 19.37 -2.25 9.81
C ASN A 168 19.96 -1.32 10.87
N ALA A 169 20.95 -0.50 10.51
CA ALA A 169 21.54 0.47 11.41
C ALA A 169 20.50 1.50 11.86
N PHE A 170 19.77 2.08 10.90
CA PHE A 170 18.67 3.01 11.16
C PHE A 170 17.63 2.41 12.11
N ILE A 171 17.15 1.19 11.83
CA ILE A 171 16.10 0.57 12.67
C ILE A 171 16.63 0.24 14.08
N ARG A 172 17.91 -0.16 14.21
CA ARG A 172 18.52 -0.47 15.52
C ARG A 172 18.56 0.72 16.46
N GLU A 173 18.54 1.95 15.96
CA GLU A 173 18.44 3.14 16.81
C GLU A 173 17.12 3.17 17.58
N PHE A 174 16.06 2.56 17.02
CA PHE A 174 14.72 2.55 17.57
C PHE A 174 14.33 1.23 18.25
N HIS A 175 14.77 0.07 17.74
CA HIS A 175 14.37 -1.23 18.29
C HIS A 175 15.41 -2.33 18.00
N PRO A 176 15.71 -3.24 18.96
CA PRO A 176 16.67 -4.32 18.75
C PRO A 176 16.21 -5.37 17.73
N ASP A 177 14.90 -5.62 17.62
CA ASP A 177 14.34 -6.48 16.57
C ASP A 177 14.18 -5.69 15.25
N PHE A 178 15.33 -5.36 14.65
CA PHE A 178 15.37 -4.65 13.38
C PHE A 178 14.87 -5.51 12.21
N ALA A 179 15.01 -6.84 12.32
CA ALA A 179 14.61 -7.77 11.28
C ALA A 179 13.08 -7.82 11.11
N THR A 180 12.33 -7.78 12.21
CA THR A 180 10.86 -7.71 12.16
C THR A 180 10.37 -6.38 11.60
N LEU A 181 10.87 -5.25 12.11
CA LEU A 181 10.47 -3.94 11.57
C LEU A 181 10.82 -3.77 10.09
N ARG A 182 12.00 -4.25 9.66
CA ARG A 182 12.38 -4.24 8.24
C ARG A 182 11.42 -5.05 7.37
N ARG A 183 10.97 -6.22 7.84
CA ARG A 183 9.95 -7.02 7.14
C ARG A 183 8.62 -6.29 7.08
N GLU A 184 8.20 -5.69 8.19
CA GLU A 184 6.95 -4.94 8.28
C GLU A 184 6.95 -3.70 7.36
N PHE A 185 8.04 -2.96 7.24
CA PHE A 185 8.15 -1.85 6.28
C PHE A 185 7.88 -2.29 4.83
N ILE A 186 8.35 -3.48 4.44
CA ILE A 186 8.10 -4.04 3.11
C ILE A 186 6.66 -4.54 2.99
N MET A 187 6.19 -5.34 3.96
CA MET A 187 4.84 -5.92 3.94
C MET A 187 3.77 -4.84 3.87
N GLN A 188 3.96 -3.74 4.61
CA GLN A 188 3.03 -2.62 4.67
C GLN A 188 3.34 -1.53 3.61
N GLN A 189 4.20 -1.79 2.62
CA GLN A 189 4.47 -0.88 1.49
C GLN A 189 5.02 0.51 1.86
N TYR A 190 5.69 0.65 3.00
CA TYR A 190 6.47 1.86 3.30
C TYR A 190 7.82 1.87 2.57
N LEU A 191 8.43 0.70 2.41
CA LEU A 191 9.69 0.53 1.68
C LEU A 191 9.50 -0.44 0.51
N PHE A 192 10.22 -0.20 -0.57
CA PHE A 192 10.46 -1.17 -1.63
C PHE A 192 11.84 -1.80 -1.44
N ARG A 193 12.00 -3.07 -1.82
CA ARG A 193 13.29 -3.78 -1.78
C ARG A 193 13.59 -4.46 -3.11
N GLU A 194 14.76 -4.18 -3.67
CA GLU A 194 15.32 -4.89 -4.82
C GLU A 194 16.81 -5.16 -4.60
N LYS A 195 17.25 -6.41 -4.79
CA LYS A 195 18.67 -6.84 -4.64
C LYS A 195 19.33 -6.33 -3.35
N GLU A 196 18.65 -6.47 -2.21
CA GLU A 196 19.12 -6.02 -0.88
C GLU A 196 19.25 -4.50 -0.69
N ILE A 197 18.74 -3.71 -1.64
CA ILE A 197 18.62 -2.27 -1.54
C ILE A 197 17.17 -1.92 -1.20
N TYR A 198 17.01 -1.05 -0.22
CA TYR A 198 15.75 -0.54 0.29
C TYR A 198 15.57 0.91 -0.16
N GLU A 199 14.36 1.27 -0.57
CA GLU A 199 14.03 2.64 -0.97
C GLU A 199 12.68 3.01 -0.37
N LEU A 200 12.56 4.27 0.08
CA LEU A 200 11.29 4.77 0.61
C LEU A 200 10.27 4.85 -0.50
N ASN A 201 9.13 4.18 -0.33
CA ASN A 201 8.03 4.32 -1.26
C ASN A 201 7.48 5.75 -1.20
N PRO A 202 7.00 6.31 -2.32
CA PRO A 202 6.30 7.58 -2.32
C PRO A 202 5.17 7.58 -1.27
N ALA A 203 4.98 8.70 -0.58
CA ALA A 203 4.03 8.80 0.54
C ALA A 203 2.59 8.41 0.13
N GLU A 204 2.22 8.52 -1.14
CA GLU A 204 0.91 8.13 -1.66
C GLU A 204 0.73 6.62 -1.83
N MET A 205 1.79 5.82 -1.64
CA MET A 205 1.72 4.35 -1.55
C MET A 205 1.59 3.85 -0.12
N TRP A 206 1.72 4.75 0.86
CA TRP A 206 1.66 4.34 2.26
C TRP A 206 0.22 3.97 2.65
N PRO A 207 0.06 2.96 3.51
CA PRO A 207 -1.25 2.51 3.93
C PRO A 207 -1.91 3.58 4.80
N ARG A 208 -3.19 3.85 4.51
CA ARG A 208 -3.96 4.90 5.20
C ARG A 208 -4.61 4.35 6.45
N TRP A 209 -3.86 4.32 7.54
CA TRP A 209 -4.38 3.83 8.83
C TRP A 209 -5.60 4.63 9.34
N ALA A 210 -5.80 5.86 8.87
CA ALA A 210 -6.97 6.69 9.16
C ALA A 210 -8.29 6.16 8.55
N GLU A 211 -8.20 5.29 7.55
CA GLU A 211 -9.35 4.68 6.86
C GLU A 211 -9.66 3.27 7.40
N LEU A 212 -8.78 2.69 8.22
CA LEU A 212 -9.04 1.41 8.88
C LEU A 212 -10.09 1.59 9.98
N SER A 213 -11.12 0.74 9.99
CA SER A 213 -12.10 0.64 11.07
C SER A 213 -11.43 0.23 12.38
#